data_AF-A0A415IJK9-F1
#
_entry.id   AF-A0A415IJK9-F1
#
_cell.length_a   1.000
_cell.length_b   1.000
_cell.length_c   1.000
_cell.angle_alpha   90.00
_cell.angle_beta   90.00
_cell.angle_gamma   90.00
#
_symmetry.space_group_name_H-M   'P 1'
#
loop_
_entity.id
_entity.type
_entity.pdbx_description
1 polymer ?
#
loop_
_entity_poly.entity_id
_entity_poly.type
_entity_poly.pdbx_seq_one_letter_code
_entity_poly.pdbx_strand_id
1 'polypeptide(L)' 'MMDIDNSFEKTLNPCLKDAIAAYLEGEEKAKANIGYLEFDCDYCLLQSEINSAEIERSITEEQAWYLRKKYLGIKRTDI' A
#
# COMPACT_ATOMS: atom_id res chain seq x y z
N MET A 1 0.70 -19.66 -8.19
CA MET A 1 0.46 -18.37 -7.52
C MET A 1 -0.92 -18.48 -6.92
N MET A 2 -1.06 -18.45 -5.58
CA MET A 2 -2.38 -18.52 -4.97
C MET A 2 -3.16 -17.27 -5.36
N ASP A 3 -4.39 -17.44 -5.85
CA ASP A 3 -5.34 -16.34 -6.02
C ASP A 3 -5.70 -15.84 -4.62
N ILE A 4 -5.09 -14.72 -4.21
CA ILE A 4 -5.45 -14.06 -2.97
C ILE A 4 -6.84 -13.47 -3.17
N ASP A 5 -7.78 -13.89 -2.32
CA ASP A 5 -9.09 -13.24 -2.23
C ASP A 5 -8.89 -11.80 -1.79
N ASN A 6 -9.12 -10.84 -2.69
CA ASN A 6 -8.96 -9.41 -2.44
C ASN A 6 -10.08 -8.80 -1.59
N SER A 7 -11.08 -9.60 -1.18
CA SER A 7 -12.17 -9.14 -0.31
C SER A 7 -11.68 -8.59 1.04
N PHE A 8 -10.50 -9.05 1.51
CA PHE A 8 -9.86 -8.57 2.75
C PHE A 8 -9.54 -7.06 2.73
N GLU A 9 -9.42 -6.45 1.54
CA GLU A 9 -9.17 -5.01 1.44
C GLU A 9 -10.29 -4.18 2.09
N LYS A 10 -11.51 -4.75 2.20
CA LYS A 10 -12.65 -4.12 2.88
C LYS A 10 -12.48 -4.08 4.40
N THR A 11 -11.69 -4.99 4.96
CA THR A 11 -11.50 -5.15 6.41
C THR A 11 -10.18 -4.58 6.91
N LEU A 12 -9.41 -3.90 6.06
CA LEU A 12 -8.17 -3.24 6.48
C LEU A 12 -8.44 -2.24 7.61
N ASN A 13 -7.45 -2.11 8.50
CA ASN A 13 -7.49 -1.14 9.58
C ASN A 13 -7.56 0.30 9.03
N PRO A 14 -8.11 1.27 9.79
CA PRO A 14 -8.27 2.64 9.30
C PRO A 14 -6.97 3.31 8.84
N CYS A 15 -5.87 3.19 9.59
CA CYS A 15 -4.59 3.81 9.24
C CYS A 15 -4.09 3.34 7.86
N LEU A 16 -4.19 2.04 7.59
CA LEU A 16 -3.80 1.47 6.31
C LEU A 16 -4.74 1.90 5.17
N LYS A 17 -6.05 2.06 5.43
CA LYS A 17 -6.99 2.60 4.43
C LYS A 17 -6.68 4.06 4.09
N ASP A 18 -6.36 4.86 5.11
CA ASP A 18 -6.02 6.27 4.95
C ASP A 18 -4.71 6.43 4.16
N ALA A 19 -3.70 5.60 4.46
CA ALA A 19 -2.45 5.60 3.71
C ALA A 19 -2.62 5.15 2.24
N ILE A 20 -3.49 4.16 1.96
CA ILE A 20 -3.84 3.78 0.59
C ILE A 20 -4.52 4.96 -0.14
N ALA A 21 -5.45 5.65 0.52
CA ALA A 21 -6.14 6.80 -0.06
C ALA A 21 -5.18 7.95 -0.38
N ALA A 22 -4.29 8.30 0.56
CA ALA A 22 -3.27 9.32 0.36
C ALA A 22 -2.33 8.96 -0.80
N TYR A 23 -1.85 7.72 -0.86
CA TYR A 23 -1.02 7.24 -1.97
C TYR A 23 -1.72 7.34 -3.33
N LEU A 24 -2.98 6.90 -3.43
CA LEU A 24 -3.73 6.98 -4.69
C LEU A 24 -3.96 8.43 -5.12
N GLU A 25 -4.26 9.33 -4.18
CA GLU A 25 -4.38 10.76 -4.48
C GLU A 25 -3.03 11.34 -4.94
N GLY A 26 -1.95 11.03 -4.23
CA GLY A 26 -0.59 11.45 -4.58
C GLY A 26 -0.16 10.93 -5.96
N GLU A 27 -0.51 9.69 -6.31
CA GLU A 27 -0.22 9.09 -7.61
C GLU A 27 -0.93 9.84 -8.74
N GLU A 28 -2.21 10.18 -8.57
CA GLU A 28 -2.97 10.96 -9.55
C GLU A 28 -2.40 12.37 -9.72
N LYS A 29 -1.98 13.02 -8.62
CA LYS A 29 -1.29 14.32 -8.68
C LYS A 29 0.06 14.22 -9.40
N ALA A 30 0.84 13.16 -9.14
CA ALA A 30 2.11 12.91 -9.79
C ALA A 30 1.93 12.68 -11.30
N LYS A 31 0.95 11.86 -11.70
CA LYS A 31 0.57 11.62 -13.11
C LYS A 31 0.10 12.89 -13.82
N ALA A 32 -0.63 13.75 -13.11
CA ALA A 32 -1.09 15.03 -13.63
C ALA A 32 0.04 16.07 -13.80
N ASN A 33 1.26 15.76 -13.32
CA ASN A 33 2.44 16.61 -13.40
C ASN A 33 2.21 18.02 -12.83
N ILE A 34 1.41 18.13 -11.76
CA ILE A 34 1.03 19.41 -11.12
C ILE A 34 2.07 19.89 -10.09
N GLY A 35 3.25 19.26 -10.03
CA GLY A 35 4.29 19.62 -9.07
C GLY A 35 4.00 19.18 -7.64
N TYR A 36 3.36 18.02 -7.45
CA TYR A 36 3.16 17.46 -6.12
C TYR A 36 4.47 16.87 -5.58
N LEU A 37 5.01 17.48 -4.52
CA LEU A 37 6.35 17.20 -4.01
C LEU A 37 6.38 16.16 -2.88
N GLU A 38 5.22 15.71 -2.40
CA GLU A 38 5.11 14.81 -1.23
C GLU A 38 4.81 13.36 -1.61
N PHE A 39 4.85 13.02 -2.91
CA PHE A 39 4.50 11.66 -3.34
C PHE A 39 5.46 10.59 -2.80
N ASP A 40 6.73 10.93 -2.58
CA ASP A 40 7.70 10.05 -1.93
C ASP A 40 7.35 9.81 -0.45
N CYS A 41 6.81 10.81 0.24
CA CYS A 41 6.26 10.68 1.59
C CYS A 41 5.05 9.75 1.61
N ASP A 42 4.10 9.91 0.68
CA ASP A 42 2.92 9.04 0.59
C ASP A 42 3.30 7.58 0.33
N TYR A 43 4.27 7.36 -0.57
CA TYR A 43 4.83 6.04 -0.85
C TYR A 43 5.43 5.41 0.43
N CYS A 44 6.28 6.16 1.14
CA CYS A 44 6.93 5.69 2.37
C CYS A 44 5.92 5.41 3.49
N LEU A 45 4.88 6.24 3.60
CA LEU A 45 3.80 6.08 4.57
C LEU A 45 3.04 4.78 4.30
N LEU A 46 2.62 4.54 3.06
CA LEU A 46 1.92 3.31 2.70
C LEU A 46 2.77 2.06 2.97
N GLN A 47 4.05 2.06 2.59
CA GLN A 47 4.95 0.94 2.90
C GLN A 47 5.08 0.70 4.42
N SER A 48 5.13 1.78 5.21
CA SER A 48 5.23 1.69 6.67
C SER A 48 3.95 1.15 7.30
N GLU A 49 2.78 1.60 6.86
CA GLU A 49 1.49 1.08 7.35
C GLU A 49 1.27 -0.39 6.98
N ILE A 50 1.71 -0.82 5.78
CA ILE A 50 1.68 -2.24 5.41
C ILE A 50 2.58 -3.05 6.36
N ASN A 51 3.79 -2.55 6.67
CA ASN A 51 4.71 -3.21 7.60
C ASN A 51 4.11 -3.32 9.01
N SER A 52 3.55 -2.22 9.53
CA SER A 52 2.88 -2.22 10.85
C SER A 52 1.73 -3.21 10.88
N ALA A 53 0.86 -3.20 9.87
CA ALA A 53 -0.27 -4.10 9.76
C ALA A 53 0.13 -5.58 9.74
N GLU A 54 1.24 -5.92 9.08
CA GLU A 54 1.82 -7.27 9.03
C GLU A 54 2.40 -7.69 10.38
N ILE A 55 3.20 -6.82 11.02
CA ILE A 55 3.83 -7.10 12.33
C ILE A 55 2.78 -7.25 13.44
N GLU A 56 1.74 -6.42 13.40
CA GLU A 56 0.61 -6.49 14.33
C GLU A 56 -0.36 -7.65 14.02
N ARG A 57 -0.13 -8.39 12.92
CA ARG A 57 -0.95 -9.51 12.45
C ARG A 57 -2.40 -9.12 12.13
N SER A 58 -2.63 -7.87 11.75
CA SER A 58 -3.92 -7.41 11.23
C SER A 58 -4.16 -7.86 9.77
N ILE A 59 -3.08 -8.20 9.07
CA ILE A 59 -3.05 -8.87 7.76
C ILE A 59 -1.99 -9.98 7.77
N THR A 60 -2.10 -10.95 6.86
CA THR A 60 -1.07 -11.99 6.68
C THR A 60 0.12 -11.49 5.85
N GLU A 61 1.23 -12.23 5.84
CA GLU A 61 2.37 -11.95 4.96
C GLU A 61 1.94 -11.92 3.48
N GLU A 62 1.11 -12.88 3.04
CA GLU A 62 0.60 -12.92 1.66
C GLU A 62 -0.23 -11.68 1.32
N GLN A 63 -1.09 -11.25 2.24
CA GLN A 63 -1.89 -10.03 2.09
C GLN A 63 -0.99 -8.78 2.03
N ALA A 64 0.04 -8.70 2.87
CA ALA A 64 1.00 -7.60 2.86
C ALA A 64 1.76 -7.54 1.53
N TRP A 65 2.25 -8.68 1.02
CA TRP A 65 2.88 -8.75 -0.30
C TRP A 65 1.94 -8.42 -1.45
N TYR A 66 0.67 -8.82 -1.36
CA TYR A 66 -0.35 -8.43 -2.32
C TYR A 66 -0.51 -6.90 -2.36
N LEU A 67 -0.59 -6.22 -1.21
CA LEU A 67 -0.73 -4.76 -1.14
C LEU A 67 0.52 -4.06 -1.70
N ARG A 68 1.72 -4.50 -1.33
CA ARG A 68 2.99 -3.96 -1.86
C ARG A 68 3.06 -4.07 -3.38
N LYS A 69 2.71 -5.23 -3.93
CA LYS A 69 2.68 -5.45 -5.37
C LYS A 69 1.64 -4.58 -6.06
N LYS A 70 0.42 -4.51 -5.50
CA LYS A 70 -0.71 -3.81 -6.11
C LYS A 70 -0.52 -2.30 -6.12
N TYR A 71 -0.13 -1.72 -5.00
CA TYR A 71 -0.07 -0.27 -4.84
C TYR A 71 1.31 0.30 -5.09
N LEU A 72 2.37 -0.34 -4.57
CA LEU A 72 3.74 0.18 -4.62
C LEU A 72 4.59 -0.42 -5.75
N GLY A 73 4.07 -1.44 -6.45
CA GLY A 73 4.80 -2.14 -7.52
C GLY A 73 5.96 -3.03 -7.04
N ILE A 74 6.17 -3.15 -5.72
CA ILE A 74 7.26 -3.94 -5.13
C ILE A 74 6.94 -5.43 -5.23
N LYS A 75 7.87 -6.23 -5.76
CA LYS A 75 7.77 -7.69 -5.81
C LYS A 75 8.59 -8.32 -4.70
N ARG A 76 8.20 -9.51 -4.28
CA ARG A 76 8.93 -10.29 -3.26
C ARG A 76 10.37 -10.63 -3.63
N THR A 77 10.67 -10.62 -4.93
CA THR A 77 12.01 -10.83 -5.46
C THR A 77 12.89 -9.58 -5.48
N ASP A 78 12.33 -8.41 -5.16
CA ASP A 78 13.04 -7.13 -5.23
C ASP A 78 13.76 -6.80 -3.90
N ILE A 79 13.65 -7.67 -2.89
CA ILE A 79 14.24 -7.52 -1.54
C ILE A 79 15.11 -8.73 -1.19
#